data_AF-A0A950RIH1-F1
#
_entry.id   AF-A0A950RIH1-F1
#
_cell.length_a   1.000
_cell.length_b   1.000
_cell.length_c   1.000
_cell.angle_alpha   90.00
_cell.angle_beta   90.00
_cell.angle_gamma   90.00
#
_symmetry.space_group_name_H-M   'P 1'
#
loop_
_entity.id
_entity.type
_entity.pdbx_description
1 polymer ?
#
loop_
_entity_poly.entity_id
_entity_poly.type
_entity_poly.pdbx_seq_one_letter_code
_entity_poly.pdbx_strand_id
1 'polypeptide(L)'
;MRQDEVAEAARLLADARRTGERIAGLPVQPESVAEAHAIQDAVAARLDQPVGAFKANAPPNEEPTRGLIYVQTIRPSPARVPAAEAPDRGVEGEVAFRFIRDVPPREQPYTREEV
;
A
#
# COMPACT_ATOMS: atom_id res chain seq x y z
N MET A 1 -3.84 -10.87 -15.53
CA MET A 1 -5.18 -10.38 -15.13
C MET A 1 -5.70 -9.36 -16.13
N ARG A 2 -7.01 -9.38 -16.44
CA ARG A 2 -7.62 -8.47 -17.41
C ARG A 2 -7.83 -7.08 -16.78
N GLN A 3 -7.86 -6.04 -17.61
CA GLN A 3 -7.98 -4.64 -17.13
C GLN A 3 -9.32 -4.38 -16.42
N ASP A 4 -10.40 -5.01 -16.87
CA ASP A 4 -11.72 -4.92 -16.24
C ASP A 4 -11.75 -5.61 -14.87
N GLU A 5 -11.02 -6.71 -14.70
CA GLU A 5 -10.85 -7.40 -13.42
C GLU A 5 -10.11 -6.54 -12.41
N VAL A 6 -9.01 -5.90 -12.83
CA VAL A 6 -8.27 -4.92 -12.01
C VAL A 6 -9.20 -3.78 -11.59
N ALA A 7 -9.94 -3.22 -12.55
CA ALA A 7 -10.81 -2.07 -12.31
C ALA A 7 -11.94 -2.39 -11.32
N GLU A 8 -12.55 -3.58 -11.42
CA GLU A 8 -13.63 -4.01 -10.51
C GLU A 8 -13.09 -4.31 -9.11
N ALA A 9 -11.98 -5.03 -8.99
CA ALA A 9 -11.33 -5.25 -7.69
C ALA A 9 -10.96 -3.92 -7.01
N ALA A 10 -10.40 -2.99 -7.78
CA ALA A 10 -10.04 -1.68 -7.28
C ALA A 10 -11.27 -0.83 -6.88
N ARG A 11 -12.41 -1.00 -7.57
CA ARG A 11 -13.68 -0.38 -7.17
C ARG A 11 -14.13 -0.88 -5.82
N LEU A 12 -14.23 -2.19 -5.64
CA LEU A 12 -14.67 -2.80 -4.39
C LEU A 12 -13.80 -2.39 -3.21
N LEU A 13 -12.47 -2.40 -3.36
CA LEU A 13 -11.54 -2.01 -2.31
C LEU A 13 -11.60 -0.51 -1.99
N ALA A 14 -11.71 0.36 -3.00
CA ALA A 14 -11.82 1.80 -2.80
C ALA A 14 -13.14 2.16 -2.09
N ASP A 15 -14.25 1.51 -2.47
CA ASP A 15 -15.56 1.71 -1.83
C ASP A 15 -15.50 1.24 -0.37
N ALA A 16 -14.97 0.04 -0.11
CA ALA A 16 -14.76 -0.49 1.25
C ALA A 16 -13.91 0.46 2.12
N ARG A 17 -12.86 1.06 1.55
CA ARG A 17 -11.99 2.01 2.26
C ARG A 17 -12.72 3.30 2.64
N ARG A 18 -13.65 3.77 1.81
CA ARG A 18 -14.44 4.99 2.03
C ARG A 18 -15.56 4.77 3.05
N THR A 19 -16.24 3.63 2.99
CA THR A 19 -17.37 3.32 3.88
C THR A 19 -16.95 2.71 5.21
N GLY A 20 -15.78 2.06 5.26
CA GLY A 20 -15.36 1.24 6.39
C GLY A 20 -16.04 -0.12 6.46
N GLU A 21 -16.80 -0.50 5.42
CA GLU A 21 -17.49 -1.79 5.36
C GLU A 21 -16.56 -2.89 4.84
N ARG A 22 -16.60 -4.05 5.50
CA ARG A 22 -15.84 -5.23 5.06
C ARG A 22 -16.54 -5.88 3.88
N ILE A 23 -15.79 -6.10 2.80
CA ILE A 23 -16.22 -6.93 1.67
C ILE A 23 -15.99 -8.41 1.99
N ALA A 24 -16.83 -9.29 1.44
CA ALA A 24 -16.70 -10.74 1.64
C ALA A 24 -15.44 -11.31 0.96
N GLY A 25 -14.99 -10.68 -0.12
CA GLY A 25 -13.83 -11.09 -0.90
C GLY A 25 -13.77 -10.34 -2.22
N LEU A 26 -12.67 -10.51 -2.95
CA LEU A 26 -12.55 -10.02 -4.31
C LEU A 26 -13.08 -11.06 -5.30
N PRO A 27 -13.66 -10.63 -6.43
CA PRO A 27 -14.13 -11.54 -7.48
C PRO A 27 -12.97 -12.19 -8.26
N VAL A 28 -11.75 -11.71 -8.04
CA VAL A 28 -10.52 -12.18 -8.69
C VAL A 28 -9.42 -12.34 -7.66
N GLN A 29 -8.54 -13.30 -7.91
CA GLN A 29 -7.36 -13.56 -7.09
C GLN A 29 -6.12 -13.27 -7.92
N PRO A 30 -5.26 -12.31 -7.51
CA PRO A 30 -3.99 -12.09 -8.20
C PRO A 30 -3.08 -13.31 -8.03
N GLU A 31 -2.41 -13.72 -9.10
CA GLU A 31 -1.50 -14.87 -9.13
C GLU A 31 -0.03 -14.46 -8.99
N SER A 32 0.24 -13.15 -8.94
CA SER A 32 1.59 -12.60 -8.78
C SER A 32 1.57 -11.29 -7.99
N VAL A 33 2.75 -10.89 -7.49
CA VAL A 33 2.94 -9.57 -6.85
C VAL A 33 2.63 -8.44 -7.83
N ALA A 34 3.04 -8.60 -9.10
CA ALA A 34 2.75 -7.62 -10.15
C ALA A 34 1.24 -7.39 -10.34
N GLU A 35 0.43 -8.44 -10.34
CA GLU A 35 -1.03 -8.32 -10.43
C GLU A 35 -1.64 -7.69 -9.17
N ALA A 36 -1.15 -8.07 -7.99
CA ALA A 36 -1.58 -7.47 -6.73
C ALA A 36 -1.25 -5.96 -6.68
N HIS A 37 -0.06 -5.56 -7.16
CA HIS A 37 0.33 -4.16 -7.26
C HIS A 37 -0.47 -3.40 -8.31
N ALA A 38 -0.86 -4.04 -9.42
CA ALA A 38 -1.76 -3.42 -10.39
C ALA A 38 -3.13 -3.07 -9.77
N ILE A 39 -3.69 -3.94 -8.92
CA ILE A 39 -4.89 -3.63 -8.14
C ILE A 39 -4.60 -2.48 -7.16
N GLN A 40 -3.50 -2.53 -6.41
CA GLN A 40 -3.14 -1.49 -5.44
C GLN A 40 -2.99 -0.11 -6.09
N ASP A 41 -2.31 -0.03 -7.24
CA ASP A 41 -2.11 1.22 -7.98
C ASP A 41 -3.45 1.75 -8.50
N ALA A 42 -4.33 0.87 -8.99
CA ALA A 42 -5.68 1.23 -9.40
C ALA A 42 -6.55 1.70 -8.22
N VAL A 43 -6.41 1.11 -7.03
CA VAL A 43 -7.08 1.59 -5.80
C VAL A 43 -6.59 2.98 -5.44
N ALA A 44 -5.28 3.21 -5.47
CA ALA A 44 -4.68 4.51 -5.16
C ALA A 44 -5.16 5.61 -6.10
N ALA A 45 -5.17 5.32 -7.41
CA ALA A 45 -5.69 6.24 -8.42
C ALA A 45 -7.18 6.57 -8.19
N ARG A 46 -7.98 5.61 -7.72
CA ARG A 46 -9.41 5.81 -7.43
C ARG A 46 -9.67 6.55 -6.13
N LEU A 47 -8.84 6.34 -5.11
CA LEU A 47 -8.93 7.08 -3.86
C LEU A 47 -8.51 8.54 -4.04
N ASP A 48 -7.60 8.80 -5.00
CA ASP A 48 -7.07 10.13 -5.32
C ASP A 48 -6.55 10.86 -4.07
N GLN A 49 -5.81 10.11 -3.25
CA GLN A 49 -5.22 10.60 -2.01
C GLN A 49 -3.70 10.65 -2.14
N PRO A 50 -3.06 11.70 -1.60
CA PRO A 50 -1.61 11.81 -1.66
C PRO A 50 -0.96 10.66 -0.87
N VAL A 51 -0.03 9.96 -1.52
CA VAL A 51 0.83 8.95 -0.88
C VAL A 51 1.99 9.68 -0.21
N GLY A 52 2.14 9.47 1.10
CA GLY A 52 3.18 10.13 1.91
C GLY A 52 4.35 9.21 2.26
N ALA A 53 4.16 7.89 2.23
CA ALA A 53 5.19 6.90 2.51
C ALA A 53 4.83 5.54 1.90
N PHE A 54 5.78 4.60 1.97
CA PHE A 54 5.60 3.22 1.57
C PHE A 54 5.94 2.31 2.76
N LYS A 55 5.15 1.25 2.93
CA LYS A 55 5.50 0.11 3.76
C LYS A 55 6.20 -0.91 2.85
N ALA A 56 7.40 -1.33 3.21
CA ALA A 56 8.14 -2.33 2.44
C ALA A 56 8.16 -3.67 3.19
N ASN A 57 8.09 -4.76 2.43
CA ASN A 57 8.50 -6.09 2.86
C ASN A 57 9.38 -6.69 1.76
N ALA A 58 10.63 -7.02 2.10
CA ALA A 58 11.63 -7.52 1.15
C ALA A 58 12.42 -8.68 1.78
N PRO A 59 11.83 -9.87 1.85
CA PRO A 59 12.51 -11.05 2.39
C PRO A 59 13.69 -11.45 1.49
N PRO A 60 14.75 -12.06 2.04
CA PRO A 60 15.83 -12.59 1.22
C PRO A 60 15.31 -13.62 0.21
N ASN A 61 15.68 -13.46 -1.06
CA ASN A 61 15.30 -14.35 -2.17
C ASN A 61 13.80 -14.42 -2.50
N GLU A 62 12.99 -13.48 -1.99
CA GLU A 62 11.58 -13.36 -2.34
C GLU A 62 11.31 -12.04 -3.08
N GLU A 63 10.22 -11.99 -3.83
CA GLU A 63 9.81 -10.77 -4.54
C GLU A 63 9.35 -9.72 -3.51
N PRO A 64 9.93 -8.50 -3.53
CA PRO A 64 9.56 -7.46 -2.57
C PRO A 64 8.15 -6.94 -2.83
N THR A 65 7.43 -6.65 -1.75
CA THR A 65 6.08 -6.07 -1.79
C THR A 65 6.08 -4.68 -1.18
N ARG A 66 5.20 -3.81 -1.71
CA ARG A 66 4.96 -2.47 -1.18
C ARG A 66 3.50 -2.31 -0.78
N GLY A 67 3.28 -1.67 0.37
CA GLY A 67 2.01 -1.05 0.74
C GLY A 67 2.12 0.47 0.62
N LEU A 68 1.02 1.13 0.27
CA LEU A 68 0.95 2.59 0.21
C LEU A 68 0.46 3.15 1.55
N ILE A 69 1.15 4.17 2.06
CA ILE A 69 0.73 4.93 3.25
C ILE A 69 0.32 6.32 2.79
N TYR A 70 -0.96 6.63 2.92
CA TYR A 70 -1.50 7.93 2.54
C TYR A 70 -1.16 9.01 3.58
N VAL A 71 -0.96 10.26 3.14
CA VAL A 71 -0.56 11.37 4.02
C VAL A 71 -1.53 11.52 5.21
N GLN A 72 -2.84 11.38 5.00
CA GLN A 72 -3.81 11.55 6.09
C GLN A 72 -3.72 10.49 7.21
N THR A 73 -3.03 9.36 6.97
CA THR A 73 -2.82 8.31 7.98
C THR A 73 -1.51 8.48 8.74
N ILE A 74 -0.67 9.45 8.37
CA ILE A 74 0.60 9.76 9.05
C ILE A 74 0.32 10.78 10.16
N ARG A 75 0.73 10.49 11.39
CA ARG A 75 0.43 11.32 12.57
C ARG A 75 1.68 11.56 13.42
N PRO A 76 1.90 12.79 13.95
CA PRO A 76 2.98 13.05 14.89
C PRO A 76 2.71 12.37 16.23
N SER A 77 3.78 12.00 16.94
CA SER A 77 3.69 11.47 18.29
C SER A 77 3.50 12.60 19.33
N PRO A 78 2.66 12.39 20.37
CA PRO A 78 1.78 11.24 20.58
C PRO A 78 0.53 11.32 19.70
N ALA A 79 0.10 10.19 19.17
CA ALA A 79 -1.12 10.08 18.36
C ALA A 79 -2.19 9.24 19.04
N ARG A 80 -3.46 9.56 18.76
CA ARG A 80 -4.60 8.68 19.04
C ARG A 80 -5.17 8.20 17.72
N VAL A 81 -5.44 6.89 17.62
CA VAL A 81 -6.08 6.28 16.44
C VAL A 81 -7.48 5.83 16.83
N PRO A 82 -8.54 6.38 16.23
CA PRO A 82 -9.90 5.88 16.43
C PRO A 82 -10.01 4.41 16.05
N ALA A 83 -10.69 3.61 16.87
CA ALA A 83 -10.88 2.19 16.61
C ALA A 83 -11.60 1.91 15.28
N ALA A 84 -12.46 2.82 14.83
CA ALA A 84 -13.14 2.73 13.54
C ALA A 84 -12.17 2.79 12.34
N GLU A 85 -11.00 3.41 12.49
CA GLU A 85 -9.97 3.46 11.44
C GLU A 85 -9.05 2.22 11.43
N ALA A 86 -9.03 1.46 12.53
CA ALA A 86 -8.20 0.28 12.70
C ALA A 86 -9.01 -0.84 13.41
N PRO A 87 -10.01 -1.43 12.72
CA PRO A 87 -10.97 -2.35 13.33
C PRO A 87 -10.31 -3.56 14.01
N ASP A 88 -9.22 -4.07 13.42
CA ASP A 88 -8.47 -5.22 13.94
C ASP A 88 -7.46 -4.86 15.04
N ARG A 89 -7.22 -3.55 15.28
CA ARG A 89 -6.32 -3.04 16.33
C ARG A 89 -4.92 -3.67 16.35
N GLY A 90 -4.42 -4.09 15.20
CA GLY A 90 -3.05 -4.58 15.04
C GLY A 90 -2.03 -3.44 15.15
N VAL A 91 -0.89 -3.73 15.79
CA VAL A 91 0.25 -2.82 15.90
C VAL A 91 1.52 -3.60 15.66
N GLU A 92 2.38 -3.08 14.78
CA GLU A 92 3.70 -3.62 14.48
C GLU A 92 4.77 -2.59 14.86
N GLY A 93 5.85 -3.06 15.48
CA GLY A 93 7.02 -2.23 15.81
C GLY A 93 8.01 -2.24 14.64
N GLU A 94 8.19 -1.09 14.00
CA GLU A 94 9.00 -0.97 12.78
C GLU A 94 10.01 0.19 12.85
N VAL A 95 10.96 0.20 11.90
CA VAL A 95 11.91 1.29 11.69
C VAL A 95 11.57 2.01 10.40
N ALA A 96 11.30 3.31 10.49
CA ALA A 96 11.03 4.16 9.33
C ALA A 96 12.30 4.88 8.87
N PHE A 97 12.50 4.94 7.56
CA PHE A 97 13.55 5.74 6.91
C PHE A 97 12.91 6.93 6.19
N ARG A 98 13.54 8.10 6.28
CA ARG A 98 13.12 9.30 5.55
C ARG A 98 14.10 9.58 4.43
N PHE A 99 13.62 9.54 3.19
CA PHE A 99 14.40 9.99 2.04
C PHE A 99 14.72 11.48 2.17
N ILE A 100 16.00 11.82 2.05
CA ILE A 100 16.49 13.22 2.07
C ILE A 100 16.76 13.77 0.66
N ARG A 101 16.59 12.92 -0.35
CA ARG A 101 16.72 13.21 -1.78
C ARG A 101 15.87 12.21 -2.55
N ASP A 102 15.53 12.55 -3.78
CA ASP A 102 14.79 11.65 -4.66
C ASP A 102 15.62 10.40 -5.02
N VAL A 103 14.90 9.29 -5.23
CA VAL A 103 15.44 7.99 -5.64
C VAL A 103 14.77 7.61 -6.96
N PRO A 104 15.24 8.16 -8.10
CA PRO A 104 14.58 7.98 -9.39
C PRO A 104 14.63 6.52 -9.88
N PRO A 105 13.67 6.09 -10.72
CA PRO A 105 13.69 4.76 -11.31
C PRO A 105 14.92 4.58 -12.22
N ARG A 106 15.51 3.38 -12.17
CA ARG A 106 16.64 2.98 -13.02
C ARG A 106 16.68 1.47 -13.20
N GLU A 107 17.48 0.99 -14.14
CA GLU A 107 17.58 -0.44 -14.47
C GLU A 107 18.25 -1.27 -13.35
N GLN A 108 19.35 -0.78 -12.76
CA GLN A 108 20.07 -1.50 -11.71
C GLN A 108 19.57 -1.08 -10.31
N PRO A 109 19.28 -2.03 -9.40
CA PRO A 109 18.87 -1.70 -8.03
C PRO A 109 19.89 -0.84 -7.27
N TYR A 110 19.39 -0.07 -6.29
CA TYR A 110 20.23 0.68 -5.36
C TYR A 110 21.00 -0.25 -4.41
N THR A 111 22.29 0.03 -4.22
CA THR A 111 23.11 -0.63 -3.21
C THR A 111 22.82 -0.03 -1.83
N ARG A 112 23.29 -0.72 -0.79
CA ARG A 112 23.15 -0.25 0.59
C ARG A 112 23.86 1.08 0.82
N GLU A 113 24.98 1.32 0.16
CA GLU A 113 25.77 2.55 0.29
C GLU A 113 25.11 3.74 -0.41
N GLU A 114 24.19 3.48 -1.34
CA GLU A 114 23.44 4.50 -2.06
C GLU A 114 22.13 4.91 -1.35
N VAL A 115 21.74 4.24 -0.26
CA VAL A 115 20.52 4.49 0.53
C VAL A 115 20.87 4.98 1.92
#